data_AF-A0A0S4IX78-F1
#
_entry.id   AF-A0A0S4IX78-F1
#
_cell.length_a   1.000
_cell.length_b   1.000
_cell.length_c   1.000
_cell.angle_alpha   90.00
_cell.angle_beta   90.00
_cell.angle_gamma   90.00
#
_symmetry.space_group_name_H-M   'P 1'
#
loop_
_entity.id
_entity.type
_entity.pdbx_description
1 polymer ?
#
loop_
_entity_poly.entity_id
_entity_poly.type
_entity_poly.pdbx_seq_one_letter_code
_entity_poly.pdbx_strand_id
1 'polypeptide(L)'
;MADSFRDRTRATRYQQRQALPPNFAQVLKEYTREVLREQPSDVLAWSAQYFKKLALETDPLLAQQPPPEHYAPSVENPELEVMSMKISKVFATMDDRNTGLLYSHLVQRALLEAFGLSKAQSLYILSCEYVNINDGGMLDYRQFARDCVNAVYYFQSTGYEFADLSQYGEDAAVHGLSKAELEDELLRVFRGADEEGLGRLPFPIYRDALINAPLQLTQRDLNILYAVAERTSDGYVEYKKEVDHSYELLLHSDTFSSFDAEQAQQQ
;
A
#
# COMPACT_ATOMS: atom_id res chain seq x y z
N MET A 1 41.74 -20.17 -2.37
CA MET A 1 40.83 -19.30 -3.16
C MET A 1 40.03 -20.18 -4.10
N ALA A 2 38.78 -20.52 -3.76
CA ALA A 2 37.70 -20.92 -4.66
C ALA A 2 36.53 -21.48 -3.84
N ASP A 3 35.76 -20.61 -3.17
CA ASP A 3 34.43 -20.99 -2.63
C ASP A 3 33.57 -19.74 -2.41
N SER A 4 33.27 -19.03 -3.50
CA SER A 4 32.44 -17.80 -3.44
C SER A 4 31.34 -17.75 -4.51
N PHE A 5 30.94 -18.87 -5.11
CA PHE A 5 29.89 -18.84 -6.16
C PHE A 5 28.78 -19.89 -6.01
N ARG A 6 28.77 -20.71 -4.96
CA ARG A 6 27.76 -21.77 -4.78
C ARG A 6 26.63 -21.46 -3.80
N ASP A 7 26.72 -20.40 -3.02
CA ASP A 7 25.71 -20.12 -1.97
C ASP A 7 24.59 -19.13 -2.37
N ARG A 8 24.59 -18.61 -3.62
CA ARG A 8 23.50 -17.74 -4.10
C ARG A 8 22.26 -18.46 -4.63
N THR A 9 22.13 -19.77 -4.50
CA THR A 9 21.02 -20.52 -5.12
C THR A 9 20.35 -21.54 -4.20
N ARG A 10 20.06 -21.14 -2.95
CA ARG A 10 19.16 -21.91 -2.06
C ARG A 10 17.79 -21.24 -1.83
N ALA A 11 17.68 -19.91 -1.96
CA ALA A 11 16.41 -19.19 -1.82
C ALA A 11 15.46 -19.36 -3.04
N THR A 12 15.97 -19.78 -4.20
CA THR A 12 15.16 -19.93 -5.43
C THR A 12 14.44 -21.29 -5.54
N ARG A 13 14.62 -22.21 -4.58
CA ARG A 13 14.11 -23.59 -4.70
C ARG A 13 12.62 -23.77 -4.37
N TYR A 14 11.98 -22.79 -3.77
CA TYR A 14 10.58 -22.86 -3.35
C TYR A 14 9.65 -21.87 -4.07
N GLN A 15 10.18 -21.07 -4.98
CA GLN A 15 9.35 -20.26 -5.88
C GLN A 15 8.80 -21.20 -6.96
N GLN A 16 7.50 -21.46 -6.98
CA GLN A 16 6.87 -22.07 -8.13
C GLN A 16 7.18 -21.19 -9.35
N ARG A 17 8.03 -21.68 -10.25
CA ARG A 17 8.26 -21.00 -11.52
C ARG A 17 6.96 -21.06 -12.28
N GLN A 18 6.19 -19.98 -12.27
CA GLN A 18 5.01 -19.84 -13.12
C GLN A 18 5.43 -20.18 -14.55
N ALA A 19 4.81 -21.21 -15.12
CA ALA A 19 5.14 -21.64 -16.47
C ALA A 19 4.64 -20.57 -17.44
N LEU A 20 5.56 -19.88 -18.11
CA LEU A 20 5.20 -18.91 -19.12
C LEU A 20 4.47 -19.63 -20.27
N PRO A 21 3.37 -19.07 -20.78
CA PRO A 21 2.69 -19.63 -21.96
C PRO A 21 3.66 -19.77 -23.13
N PRO A 22 3.49 -20.80 -23.99
CA PRO A 22 4.25 -20.89 -25.22
C PRO A 22 4.07 -19.61 -26.04
N ASN A 23 5.15 -19.15 -26.68
CA ASN A 23 5.22 -17.94 -27.51
C ASN A 23 5.10 -16.59 -26.78
N PHE A 24 4.93 -16.55 -25.46
CA PHE A 24 4.83 -15.29 -24.70
C PHE A 24 6.02 -14.34 -24.94
N ALA A 25 7.24 -14.85 -24.85
CA ALA A 25 8.45 -14.06 -25.08
C ALA A 25 8.56 -13.53 -26.52
N GLN A 26 8.01 -14.26 -27.50
CA GLN A 26 8.01 -13.83 -28.89
C GLN A 26 7.01 -12.69 -29.12
N VAL A 27 5.79 -12.82 -28.58
CA VAL A 27 4.76 -11.77 -28.67
C VAL A 27 5.25 -10.46 -28.07
N LEU A 28 5.87 -10.52 -26.89
CA LEU A 28 6.46 -9.32 -26.26
C LEU A 28 7.56 -8.71 -27.12
N LYS A 29 8.45 -9.53 -27.67
CA LYS A 29 9.56 -9.07 -28.52
C LYS A 29 9.05 -8.37 -29.79
N GLU A 30 8.01 -8.92 -30.42
CA GLU A 30 7.40 -8.34 -31.61
C GLU A 30 6.68 -7.02 -31.29
N TYR A 31 5.89 -7.00 -30.22
CA TYR A 31 5.24 -5.79 -29.72
C TYR A 31 6.26 -4.69 -29.40
N THR A 32 7.31 -4.98 -28.61
CA THR A 32 8.34 -3.99 -28.26
C THR A 32 9.05 -3.45 -29.51
N ARG A 33 9.30 -4.29 -30.52
CA ARG A 33 9.88 -3.84 -31.79
C ARG A 33 8.98 -2.84 -32.51
N GLU A 34 7.67 -3.08 -32.54
CA GLU A 34 6.72 -2.21 -33.24
C GLU A 34 6.49 -0.90 -32.48
N VAL A 35 6.49 -0.92 -31.14
CA VAL A 35 6.47 0.31 -30.31
C VAL A 35 7.70 1.17 -30.60
N LEU A 36 8.89 0.57 -30.63
CA LEU A 36 10.14 1.28 -30.92
C LEU A 36 10.20 1.84 -32.35
N ARG A 37 9.48 1.22 -33.29
CA ARG A 37 9.40 1.69 -34.68
C ARG A 37 8.45 2.87 -34.84
N GLU A 38 7.24 2.77 -34.28
CA GLU A 38 6.19 3.77 -34.47
C GLU A 38 6.34 4.98 -33.53
N GLN A 39 7.07 4.82 -32.41
CA GLN A 39 7.23 5.84 -31.36
C GLN A 39 5.93 6.60 -31.04
N PRO A 40 4.86 5.90 -30.64
CA PRO A 40 3.58 6.53 -30.39
C PRO A 40 3.66 7.48 -29.18
N SER A 41 3.00 8.63 -29.29
CA SER A 41 2.88 9.60 -28.19
C SER A 41 2.01 9.08 -27.05
N ASP A 42 1.06 8.20 -27.35
CA ASP A 42 0.23 7.48 -26.38
C ASP A 42 0.43 5.97 -26.59
N VAL A 43 1.36 5.42 -25.81
CA VAL A 43 1.72 4.00 -25.90
C VAL A 43 0.53 3.12 -25.54
N LEU A 44 -0.31 3.50 -24.58
CA LEU A 44 -1.42 2.65 -24.12
C LEU A 44 -2.51 2.51 -25.19
N ALA A 45 -2.95 3.64 -25.75
CA ALA A 45 -3.95 3.63 -26.82
C ALA A 45 -3.44 2.90 -28.08
N TRP A 46 -2.17 3.12 -28.44
CA TRP A 46 -1.53 2.46 -29.57
C TRP A 46 -1.42 0.94 -29.36
N SER A 47 -1.06 0.50 -28.16
CA SER A 47 -0.92 -0.92 -27.82
C SER A 47 -2.24 -1.67 -27.90
N ALA A 48 -3.33 -1.06 -27.42
CA ALA A 48 -4.66 -1.62 -27.52
C ALA A 48 -5.07 -1.85 -28.99
N GLN A 49 -4.77 -0.89 -29.87
CA GLN A 49 -5.04 -1.03 -31.30
C GLN A 49 -4.14 -2.09 -31.96
N TYR A 50 -2.87 -2.15 -31.59
CA TYR A 50 -1.91 -3.13 -32.09
C TYR A 50 -2.37 -4.57 -31.80
N PHE A 51 -2.69 -4.88 -30.53
CA PHE A 51 -3.14 -6.22 -30.14
C PHE A 51 -4.53 -6.55 -30.70
N LYS A 52 -5.42 -5.55 -30.82
CA LYS A 52 -6.70 -5.73 -31.52
C LYS A 52 -6.47 -6.18 -32.96
N LYS A 53 -5.61 -5.49 -33.71
CA LYS A 53 -5.27 -5.86 -35.09
C LYS A 53 -4.66 -7.26 -35.17
N LEU A 54 -3.71 -7.58 -34.29
CA LEU A 54 -3.07 -8.89 -34.25
C LEU A 54 -4.06 -10.03 -33.97
N ALA A 55 -5.04 -9.80 -33.08
CA ALA A 55 -6.11 -10.75 -32.79
C ALA A 55 -7.02 -10.97 -34.01
N LEU A 56 -7.39 -9.89 -34.74
CA LEU A 56 -8.17 -9.98 -35.98
C LEU A 56 -7.46 -10.79 -37.07
N GLU A 57 -6.13 -10.67 -37.16
CA GLU A 57 -5.31 -11.39 -38.14
C GLU A 57 -5.15 -12.87 -37.81
N THR A 58 -5.19 -13.23 -36.53
CA THR A 58 -4.93 -14.60 -36.05
C THR A 58 -6.20 -15.47 -36.07
N ASP A 59 -7.37 -14.90 -35.78
CA ASP A 59 -8.66 -15.61 -35.87
C ASP A 59 -9.83 -14.65 -36.17
N PRO A 60 -10.40 -14.67 -37.40
CA PRO A 60 -11.51 -13.82 -37.81
C PRO A 60 -12.85 -14.12 -37.09
N LEU A 61 -12.97 -15.23 -36.36
CA LEU A 61 -14.18 -15.57 -35.60
C LEU A 61 -14.10 -15.07 -34.15
N LEU A 62 -12.90 -14.98 -33.55
CA LEU A 62 -12.67 -14.25 -32.30
C LEU A 62 -12.80 -12.73 -32.48
N ALA A 63 -12.68 -12.26 -33.73
CA ALA A 63 -12.83 -10.86 -34.14
C ALA A 63 -14.27 -10.32 -34.18
N GLN A 64 -15.25 -11.20 -34.49
CA GLN A 64 -16.63 -10.79 -34.79
C GLN A 64 -17.56 -10.74 -33.58
N GLN A 65 -17.05 -11.08 -32.40
CA GLN A 65 -17.71 -10.77 -31.15
C GLN A 65 -16.71 -9.97 -30.29
N PRO A 66 -16.86 -8.64 -30.14
CA PRO A 66 -16.47 -8.09 -28.85
C PRO A 66 -17.27 -8.90 -27.80
N PRO A 67 -16.65 -9.43 -26.73
CA PRO A 67 -17.44 -9.83 -25.58
C PRO A 67 -18.39 -8.67 -25.27
N PRO A 68 -19.71 -8.90 -25.19
CA PRO A 68 -20.62 -7.86 -24.73
C PRO A 68 -20.09 -7.39 -23.37
N GLU A 69 -19.76 -6.11 -23.25
CA GLU A 69 -19.50 -5.41 -21.97
C GLU A 69 -18.15 -5.61 -21.23
N HIS A 70 -17.01 -5.87 -21.90
CA HIS A 70 -15.71 -5.96 -21.19
C HIS A 70 -14.63 -4.92 -21.56
N TYR A 71 -15.04 -3.72 -21.99
CA TYR A 71 -14.20 -2.52 -21.93
C TYR A 71 -14.91 -1.33 -21.28
N ALA A 72 -15.89 -1.60 -20.41
CA ALA A 72 -15.95 -0.82 -19.17
C ALA A 72 -14.78 -1.33 -18.30
N PRO A 73 -14.12 -0.50 -17.48
CA PRO A 73 -13.48 -1.06 -16.29
C PRO A 73 -14.54 -1.97 -15.67
N SER A 74 -14.18 -3.23 -15.39
CA SER A 74 -15.09 -4.15 -14.76
C SER A 74 -15.77 -3.39 -13.61
N VAL A 75 -17.08 -3.18 -13.71
CA VAL A 75 -17.85 -2.96 -12.47
C VAL A 75 -17.95 -4.35 -11.87
N GLU A 76 -16.81 -4.83 -11.40
CA GLU A 76 -16.66 -5.99 -10.55
C GLU A 76 -17.48 -5.65 -9.31
N ASN A 77 -18.67 -6.26 -9.21
CA ASN A 77 -19.60 -6.14 -8.10
C ASN A 77 -20.26 -4.73 -7.94
N PRO A 78 -21.54 -4.56 -8.32
CA PRO A 78 -22.32 -3.34 -8.07
C PRO A 78 -22.31 -2.89 -6.60
N GLU A 79 -22.16 -3.82 -5.66
CA GLU A 79 -22.07 -3.48 -4.23
C GLU A 79 -20.76 -2.74 -3.92
N LEU A 80 -19.66 -3.08 -4.59
CA LEU A 80 -18.38 -2.37 -4.44
C LEU A 80 -18.47 -0.96 -5.05
N GLU A 81 -19.14 -0.78 -6.19
CA GLU A 81 -19.33 0.56 -6.73
C GLU A 81 -20.14 1.46 -5.78
N VAL A 82 -21.24 0.93 -5.24
CA VAL A 82 -22.06 1.64 -4.24
C VAL A 82 -21.23 1.95 -2.99
N MET A 83 -20.39 1.01 -2.53
CA MET A 83 -19.49 1.20 -1.40
C MET A 83 -18.45 2.29 -1.68
N SER A 84 -17.81 2.26 -2.85
CA SER A 84 -16.81 3.26 -3.27
C SER A 84 -17.41 4.66 -3.35
N MET A 85 -18.63 4.80 -3.88
CA MET A 85 -19.39 6.06 -3.88
C MET A 85 -19.71 6.53 -2.46
N LYS A 86 -20.11 5.61 -1.57
CA LYS A 86 -20.38 5.91 -0.15
C LYS A 86 -19.11 6.40 0.56
N ILE A 87 -17.98 5.70 0.40
CA ILE A 87 -16.67 6.07 0.95
C ILE A 87 -16.27 7.47 0.47
N SER A 88 -16.31 7.70 -0.85
CA SER A 88 -15.98 9.00 -1.44
C SER A 88 -16.85 10.13 -0.89
N LYS A 89 -18.16 9.88 -0.74
CA LYS A 89 -19.10 10.86 -0.20
C LYS A 89 -18.81 11.21 1.25
N VAL A 90 -18.52 10.22 2.10
CA VAL A 90 -18.17 10.46 3.51
C VAL A 90 -16.91 11.31 3.60
N PHE A 91 -15.85 10.97 2.87
CA PHE A 91 -14.63 11.77 2.87
C PHE A 91 -14.86 13.21 2.36
N ALA A 92 -15.67 13.37 1.31
CA ALA A 92 -16.01 14.71 0.81
C ALA A 92 -16.71 15.59 1.86
N THR A 93 -17.46 15.03 2.81
CA THR A 93 -18.06 15.80 3.92
C THR A 93 -17.04 16.30 4.95
N MET A 94 -15.81 15.78 4.92
CA MET A 94 -14.72 16.18 5.82
C MET A 94 -13.73 17.14 5.13
N ASP A 95 -13.87 17.35 3.82
CA ASP A 95 -13.04 18.23 3.01
C ASP A 95 -13.78 19.56 2.76
N ASP A 96 -13.84 20.40 3.81
CA ASP A 96 -14.56 21.69 3.79
C ASP A 96 -14.16 22.60 2.62
N ARG A 97 -12.94 22.43 2.11
CA ARG A 97 -12.35 23.24 1.04
C ARG A 97 -12.45 22.59 -0.34
N ASN A 98 -13.03 21.38 -0.42
CA ASN A 98 -13.15 20.59 -1.65
C ASN A 98 -11.82 20.46 -2.42
N THR A 99 -10.74 20.26 -1.68
CA THR A 99 -9.38 20.11 -2.21
C THR A 99 -9.14 18.76 -2.88
N GLY A 100 -9.94 17.75 -2.56
CA GLY A 100 -9.66 16.36 -2.91
C GLY A 100 -8.63 15.69 -2.00
N LEU A 101 -8.14 16.40 -0.96
CA LEU A 101 -7.13 15.93 -0.03
C LEU A 101 -7.70 15.88 1.40
N LEU A 102 -7.31 14.87 2.15
CA LEU A 102 -7.60 14.77 3.58
C LEU A 102 -6.36 14.34 4.35
N TYR A 103 -6.24 14.84 5.57
CA TYR A 103 -5.27 14.30 6.51
C TYR A 103 -5.61 12.85 6.85
N SER A 104 -4.58 12.01 6.97
CA SER A 104 -4.70 10.58 7.29
C SER A 104 -5.56 10.30 8.54
N HIS A 105 -5.47 11.14 9.58
CA HIS A 105 -6.27 10.98 10.81
C HIS A 105 -7.78 11.19 10.56
N LEU A 106 -8.16 12.05 9.61
CA LEU A 106 -9.57 12.25 9.24
C LEU A 106 -10.09 11.03 8.48
N VAL A 107 -9.27 10.49 7.59
CA VAL A 107 -9.58 9.24 6.86
C VAL A 107 -9.75 8.09 7.86
N GLN A 108 -8.83 7.94 8.81
CA GLN A 108 -8.93 6.94 9.87
C GLN A 108 -10.21 7.11 10.68
N ARG A 109 -10.52 8.34 11.13
CA ARG A 109 -11.74 8.63 11.89
C ARG A 109 -13.00 8.22 11.11
N ALA A 110 -13.07 8.51 9.81
CA ALA A 110 -14.18 8.06 8.98
C ALA A 110 -14.27 6.54 8.87
N LEU A 111 -13.15 5.82 8.70
CA LEU A 111 -13.12 4.36 8.68
C LEU A 111 -13.68 3.76 9.99
N LEU A 112 -13.31 4.35 11.13
CA LEU A 112 -13.79 3.93 12.45
C LEU A 112 -15.28 4.26 12.65
N GLU A 113 -15.66 5.52 12.48
CA GLU A 113 -16.98 6.02 12.89
C GLU A 113 -18.07 5.79 11.85
N ALA A 114 -17.76 5.98 10.56
CA ALA A 114 -18.76 5.90 9.49
C ALA A 114 -18.83 4.50 8.84
N PHE A 115 -17.72 3.75 8.87
CA PHE A 115 -17.65 2.39 8.33
C PHE A 115 -17.56 1.32 9.41
N GLY A 116 -17.52 1.69 10.70
CA GLY A 116 -17.60 0.74 11.81
C GLY A 116 -16.43 -0.23 11.86
N LEU A 117 -15.28 0.15 11.31
CA LEU A 117 -14.08 -0.68 11.33
C LEU A 117 -13.38 -0.58 12.69
N SER A 118 -12.70 -1.65 13.09
CA SER A 118 -11.83 -1.63 14.26
C SER A 118 -10.55 -0.81 14.01
N LYS A 119 -9.85 -0.44 15.09
CA LYS A 119 -8.57 0.28 14.99
C LYS A 119 -7.57 -0.48 14.10
N ALA A 120 -7.42 -1.78 14.33
CA ALA A 120 -6.53 -2.62 13.55
C ALA A 120 -6.94 -2.69 12.07
N GLN A 121 -8.23 -2.85 11.75
CA GLN A 121 -8.72 -2.82 10.36
C GLN A 121 -8.44 -1.48 9.68
N SER A 122 -8.66 -0.35 10.37
CA SER A 122 -8.36 0.98 9.82
C SER A 122 -6.86 1.17 9.54
N LEU A 123 -6.00 0.66 10.43
CA LEU A 123 -4.55 0.71 10.28
C LEU A 123 -4.09 -0.18 9.13
N TYR A 124 -4.67 -1.38 8.99
CA TYR A 124 -4.41 -2.26 7.86
C TYR A 124 -4.65 -1.53 6.54
N ILE A 125 -5.83 -0.91 6.39
CA ILE A 125 -6.19 -0.18 5.15
C ILE A 125 -5.24 0.99 4.89
N LEU A 126 -4.86 1.74 5.93
CA LEU A 126 -3.94 2.88 5.83
C LEU A 126 -2.47 2.46 5.60
N SER A 127 -2.14 1.19 5.84
CA SER A 127 -0.80 0.64 5.63
C SER A 127 -0.60 0.06 4.23
N CYS A 128 -1.68 -0.15 3.45
CA CYS A 128 -1.62 -0.73 2.12
C CYS A 128 -0.75 0.07 1.13
N GLU A 129 -0.22 -0.61 0.11
CA GLU A 129 0.72 -0.04 -0.86
C GLU A 129 0.13 1.13 -1.68
N TYR A 130 -1.17 1.11 -1.96
CA TYR A 130 -1.85 2.19 -2.68
C TYR A 130 -1.98 3.49 -1.85
N VAL A 131 -1.65 3.45 -0.56
CA VAL A 131 -1.75 4.64 0.30
C VAL A 131 -0.52 5.52 0.11
N ASN A 132 -0.77 6.74 -0.38
CA ASN A 132 0.27 7.73 -0.60
C ASN A 132 -0.03 9.00 0.23
N ILE A 133 0.73 9.17 1.32
CA ILE A 133 0.68 10.36 2.17
C ILE A 133 1.78 11.32 1.70
N ASN A 134 1.37 12.52 1.30
CA ASN A 134 2.29 13.56 0.83
C ASN A 134 3.03 14.25 2.00
N ASP A 135 3.93 15.17 1.68
CA ASP A 135 4.73 15.93 2.66
C ASP A 135 3.91 16.81 3.61
N GLY A 136 2.64 17.06 3.29
CA GLY A 136 1.69 17.73 4.17
C GLY A 136 0.92 16.78 5.09
N GLY A 137 1.18 15.47 5.05
CA GLY A 137 0.44 14.48 5.83
C GLY A 137 -0.97 14.20 5.29
N MET A 138 -1.23 14.55 4.02
CA MET A 138 -2.52 14.38 3.37
C MET A 138 -2.46 13.30 2.28
N LEU A 139 -3.59 12.68 2.00
CA LEU A 139 -3.77 11.73 0.90
C LEU A 139 -4.92 12.16 -0.01
N ASP A 140 -4.87 11.75 -1.28
CA ASP A 140 -5.99 11.90 -2.22
C ASP A 140 -7.09 10.91 -1.85
N TYR A 141 -8.17 11.41 -1.22
CA TYR A 141 -9.23 10.54 -0.73
C TYR A 141 -10.11 9.98 -1.84
N ARG A 142 -10.10 10.59 -3.04
CA ARG A 142 -10.89 10.10 -4.19
C ARG A 142 -10.23 8.87 -4.79
N GLN A 143 -8.89 8.90 -4.91
CA GLN A 143 -8.12 7.72 -5.29
C GLN A 143 -8.20 6.65 -4.19
N PHE A 144 -7.94 7.03 -2.94
CA PHE A 144 -8.01 6.11 -1.81
C PHE A 144 -9.37 5.42 -1.67
N ALA A 145 -10.49 6.12 -1.90
CA ALA A 145 -11.83 5.52 -1.86
C ALA A 145 -12.08 4.45 -2.93
N ARG A 146 -11.42 4.55 -4.09
CA ARG A 146 -11.46 3.51 -5.12
C ARG A 146 -10.64 2.30 -4.71
N ASP A 147 -9.46 2.53 -4.14
CA ASP A 147 -8.51 1.46 -3.86
C ASP A 147 -8.84 0.69 -2.57
N CYS A 148 -9.38 1.34 -1.55
CA CYS A 148 -9.67 0.69 -0.27
C CYS A 148 -11.00 -0.09 -0.24
N VAL A 149 -11.84 0.04 -1.28
CA VAL A 149 -13.21 -0.47 -1.28
C VAL A 149 -13.28 -1.97 -1.00
N ASN A 150 -12.36 -2.75 -1.57
CA ASN A 150 -12.29 -4.19 -1.39
C ASN A 150 -11.99 -4.57 0.06
N ALA A 151 -11.06 -3.86 0.70
CA ALA A 151 -10.70 -4.10 2.09
C ALA A 151 -11.85 -3.73 3.04
N VAL A 152 -12.48 -2.56 2.83
CA VAL A 152 -13.65 -2.14 3.62
C VAL A 152 -14.79 -3.15 3.50
N TYR A 153 -15.12 -3.56 2.28
CA TYR A 153 -16.16 -4.54 2.02
C TYR A 153 -15.83 -5.91 2.64
N TYR A 154 -14.58 -6.37 2.51
CA TYR A 154 -14.12 -7.62 3.10
C TYR A 154 -14.33 -7.63 4.62
N PHE A 155 -13.85 -6.61 5.35
CA PHE A 155 -13.99 -6.59 6.81
C PHE A 155 -15.45 -6.50 7.25
N GLN A 156 -16.28 -5.70 6.56
CA GLN A 156 -17.70 -5.59 6.90
C GLN A 156 -18.49 -6.86 6.61
N SER A 157 -18.17 -7.58 5.53
CA SER A 157 -18.90 -8.79 5.13
C SER A 157 -18.49 -10.03 5.92
N THR A 158 -17.21 -10.14 6.27
CA THR A 158 -16.66 -11.30 6.98
C THR A 158 -16.69 -11.14 8.50
N GLY A 159 -16.67 -9.89 8.99
CA GLY A 159 -16.45 -9.61 10.41
C GLY A 159 -15.06 -10.03 10.91
N TYR A 160 -14.09 -10.17 10.00
CA TYR A 160 -12.73 -10.58 10.35
C TYR A 160 -12.08 -9.54 11.27
N GLU A 161 -11.60 -9.97 12.43
CA GLU A 161 -10.83 -9.16 13.35
C GLU A 161 -9.38 -9.65 13.43
N PHE A 162 -8.45 -8.69 13.45
CA PHE A 162 -7.06 -9.01 13.72
C PHE A 162 -6.90 -9.47 15.16
N ALA A 163 -5.96 -10.38 15.38
CA ALA A 163 -5.71 -10.91 16.72
C ALA A 163 -5.23 -9.80 17.67
N ASP A 164 -5.60 -9.92 18.94
CA ASP A 164 -5.23 -8.96 19.97
C ASP A 164 -3.72 -8.97 20.18
N LEU A 165 -3.07 -7.81 20.07
CA LEU A 165 -1.64 -7.69 20.26
C LEU A 165 -1.19 -7.96 21.71
N SER A 166 -2.11 -7.95 22.68
CA SER A 166 -1.81 -8.32 24.07
C SER A 166 -1.30 -9.77 24.21
N GLN A 167 -1.51 -10.60 23.19
CA GLN A 167 -0.98 -11.96 23.13
C GLN A 167 0.53 -12.03 22.84
N TYR A 168 1.12 -10.96 22.30
CA TYR A 168 2.56 -10.89 22.12
C TYR A 168 3.22 -10.73 23.49
N GLY A 169 4.15 -11.63 23.81
CA GLY A 169 4.92 -11.52 25.04
C GLY A 169 5.79 -10.27 25.07
N GLU A 170 6.25 -9.88 26.26
CA GLU A 170 7.19 -8.75 26.43
C GLU A 170 8.48 -8.92 25.62
N ASP A 171 8.85 -10.16 25.30
CA ASP A 171 10.02 -10.53 24.51
C ASP A 171 9.77 -10.61 22.99
N ALA A 172 8.58 -10.23 22.52
CA ALA A 172 8.34 -10.15 21.08
C ALA A 172 9.35 -9.17 20.45
N ALA A 173 9.82 -9.52 19.26
CA ALA A 173 10.80 -8.73 18.53
C ALA A 173 10.19 -8.26 17.22
N VAL A 174 10.39 -6.99 16.91
CA VAL A 174 9.99 -6.36 15.66
C VAL A 174 11.26 -6.02 14.90
N HIS A 175 11.37 -6.48 13.66
CA HIS A 175 12.61 -6.39 12.87
C HIS A 175 13.87 -6.89 13.61
N GLY A 176 13.69 -7.84 14.54
CA GLY A 176 14.77 -8.40 15.37
C GLY A 176 15.17 -7.55 16.58
N LEU A 177 14.39 -6.51 16.92
CA LEU A 177 14.63 -5.63 18.05
C LEU A 177 13.54 -5.78 19.11
N SER A 178 13.93 -5.75 20.37
CA SER A 178 12.99 -5.58 21.49
C SER A 178 12.37 -4.18 21.46
N LYS A 179 11.27 -4.01 22.20
CA LYS A 179 10.60 -2.70 22.36
C LYS A 179 11.58 -1.59 22.76
N ALA A 180 12.41 -1.83 23.78
CA ALA A 180 13.35 -0.82 24.27
C ALA A 180 14.42 -0.47 23.23
N GLU A 181 14.96 -1.46 22.51
CA GLU A 181 15.96 -1.22 21.47
C GLU A 181 15.40 -0.44 20.29
N LEU A 182 14.17 -0.76 19.87
CA LEU A 182 13.47 -0.02 18.82
C LEU A 182 13.24 1.45 19.23
N GLU A 183 12.72 1.67 20.44
CA GLU A 183 12.45 3.02 20.95
C GLU A 183 13.73 3.86 21.06
N ASP A 184 14.82 3.27 21.57
CA ASP A 184 16.12 3.94 21.68
C ASP A 184 16.73 4.27 20.31
N GLU A 185 16.60 3.39 19.32
CA GLU A 185 17.06 3.63 17.95
C GLU A 185 16.26 4.75 17.29
N LEU A 186 14.91 4.71 17.35
CA LEU A 186 14.06 5.76 16.79
C LEU A 186 14.32 7.11 17.46
N LEU A 187 14.45 7.16 18.79
CA LEU A 187 14.79 8.39 19.51
C LEU A 187 16.14 8.94 19.08
N ARG A 188 17.14 8.08 18.87
CA ARG A 188 18.45 8.51 18.37
C ARG A 188 18.35 9.12 16.99
N VAL A 189 17.61 8.48 16.09
CA VAL A 189 17.36 8.97 14.72
C VAL A 189 16.69 10.33 14.74
N PHE A 190 15.59 10.48 15.49
CA PHE A 190 14.86 11.74 15.55
C PHE A 190 15.63 12.87 16.24
N ARG A 191 16.37 12.58 17.31
CA ARG A 191 17.27 13.57 17.94
C ARG A 191 18.41 14.00 17.01
N GLY A 192 18.87 13.10 16.14
CA GLY A 192 19.84 13.43 15.10
C GLY A 192 19.28 14.38 14.05
N ALA A 193 17.99 14.28 13.74
CA ALA A 193 17.28 15.18 12.82
C ALA A 193 16.81 16.49 13.47
N ASP A 194 16.62 16.49 14.80
CA ASP A 194 16.19 17.65 15.60
C ASP A 194 17.40 18.48 16.03
N GLU A 195 18.05 19.14 15.06
CA GLU A 195 19.28 19.94 15.29
C GLU A 195 19.11 21.02 16.36
N GLU A 196 17.90 21.56 16.48
CA GLU A 196 17.55 22.62 17.44
C GLU A 196 17.09 22.09 18.80
N GLY A 197 16.88 20.77 18.94
CA GLY A 197 16.46 20.14 20.19
C GLY A 197 15.06 20.56 20.65
N LEU A 198 14.14 20.80 19.71
CA LEU A 198 12.78 21.27 19.98
C LEU A 198 11.87 20.18 20.55
N GLY A 199 12.26 18.90 20.43
CA GLY A 199 11.42 17.75 20.78
C GLY A 199 10.33 17.47 19.75
N ARG A 200 10.39 18.14 18.58
CA ARG A 200 9.42 18.01 17.50
C ARG A 200 10.08 18.26 16.15
N LEU A 201 9.60 17.58 15.10
CA LEU A 201 10.14 17.68 13.74
C LEU A 201 9.06 18.13 12.76
N PRO A 202 9.36 18.96 11.75
CA PRO A 202 8.46 19.14 10.62
C PRO A 202 8.15 17.78 9.98
N PHE A 203 6.90 17.54 9.57
CA PHE A 203 6.49 16.24 9.02
C PHE A 203 7.41 15.70 7.89
N PRO A 204 7.90 16.51 6.93
CA PRO A 204 8.83 16.01 5.91
C PRO A 204 10.14 15.48 6.51
N ILE A 205 10.70 16.16 7.52
CA ILE A 205 11.93 15.74 8.20
C ILE A 205 11.69 14.48 9.03
N TYR A 206 10.53 14.35 9.68
CA TYR A 206 10.13 13.12 10.37
C TYR A 206 10.05 11.92 9.40
N ARG A 207 9.48 12.11 8.20
CA ARG A 207 9.42 11.06 7.17
C ARG A 207 10.80 10.66 6.69
N ASP A 208 11.64 11.64 6.36
CA ASP A 208 13.00 11.41 5.90
C ASP A 208 13.83 10.69 6.97
N ALA A 209 13.67 11.07 8.24
CA ALA A 209 14.33 10.39 9.35
C ALA A 209 13.94 8.91 9.46
N LEU A 210 12.64 8.58 9.30
CA LEU A 210 12.17 7.19 9.28
C LEU A 210 12.69 6.40 8.07
N ILE A 211 12.69 6.99 6.87
CA ILE A 211 13.21 6.33 5.65
C ILE A 211 14.68 5.97 5.80
N ASN A 212 15.46 6.86 6.43
CA ASN A 212 16.90 6.68 6.61
C ASN A 212 17.27 5.97 7.92
N ALA A 213 16.30 5.55 8.71
CA ALA A 213 16.55 4.84 9.97
C ALA A 213 17.20 3.47 9.69
N PRO A 214 18.22 3.06 10.47
CA PRO A 214 18.89 1.76 10.30
C PRO A 214 18.07 0.60 10.90
N LEU A 215 16.75 0.62 10.71
CA LEU A 215 15.77 -0.26 11.32
C LEU A 215 15.16 -1.28 10.34
N GLN A 216 15.55 -1.22 9.06
CA GLN A 216 15.01 -2.09 8.00
C GLN A 216 13.48 -2.01 7.87
N LEU A 217 12.90 -0.82 8.14
CA LEU A 217 11.47 -0.57 8.00
C LEU A 217 11.03 -0.85 6.56
N THR A 218 9.95 -1.61 6.42
CA THR A 218 9.28 -1.87 5.15
C THR A 218 8.42 -0.67 4.75
N GLN A 219 7.93 -0.67 3.50
CA GLN A 219 6.99 0.36 3.06
C GLN A 219 5.70 0.36 3.90
N ARG A 220 5.26 -0.80 4.38
CA ARG A 220 4.07 -0.91 5.24
C ARG A 220 4.29 -0.26 6.59
N ASP A 221 5.47 -0.47 7.18
CA ASP A 221 5.90 0.16 8.43
C ASP A 221 5.93 1.68 8.31
N LEU A 222 6.49 2.19 7.21
CA LEU A 222 6.50 3.62 6.93
C LEU A 222 5.07 4.16 6.79
N ASN A 223 4.21 3.48 6.02
CA ASN A 223 2.83 3.91 5.79
C ASN A 223 2.04 4.01 7.10
N ILE A 224 2.13 2.99 7.97
CA ILE A 224 1.40 3.01 9.25
C ILE A 224 1.92 4.11 10.18
N LEU A 225 3.24 4.30 10.28
CA LEU A 225 3.86 5.36 11.08
C LEU A 225 3.49 6.76 10.56
N TYR A 226 3.42 6.96 9.25
CA TYR A 226 2.98 8.24 8.67
C TYR A 226 1.49 8.51 8.88
N ALA A 227 0.67 7.46 8.77
CA ALA A 227 -0.77 7.58 8.88
C ALA A 227 -1.20 8.06 10.27
N VAL A 228 -0.57 7.51 11.31
CA VAL A 228 -0.92 7.78 12.71
C VAL A 228 -0.23 9.00 13.31
N ALA A 229 0.93 9.41 12.76
CA ALA A 229 1.70 10.52 13.33
C ALA A 229 0.85 11.75 13.58
N GLU A 230 0.69 12.16 14.83
CA GLU A 230 -0.11 13.35 15.14
C GLU A 230 0.65 14.61 14.74
N ARG A 231 -0.05 15.54 14.09
CA ARG A 231 0.53 16.80 13.66
C ARG A 231 -0.10 17.94 14.44
N THR A 232 0.73 18.81 14.97
CA THR A 232 0.32 20.09 15.54
C THR A 232 -0.24 21.01 14.46
N SER A 233 -0.88 22.12 14.86
CA SER A 233 -1.45 23.09 13.92
C SER A 233 -0.42 23.78 13.02
N ASP A 234 0.86 23.80 13.43
CA ASP A 234 2.01 24.29 12.66
C ASP A 234 2.72 23.19 11.85
N GLY A 235 2.18 21.96 11.80
CA GLY A 235 2.67 20.87 10.94
C GLY A 235 3.87 20.08 11.50
N TYR A 236 4.10 20.15 12.81
CA TYR A 236 5.18 19.42 13.49
C TYR A 236 4.66 18.13 14.11
N VAL A 237 5.55 17.16 14.24
CA VAL A 237 5.36 15.88 14.93
C VAL A 237 6.17 15.86 16.21
N GLU A 238 5.52 15.64 17.34
CA GLU A 238 6.17 15.44 18.63
C GLU A 238 6.72 14.01 18.73
N TYR A 239 7.90 13.79 18.16
CA TYR A 239 8.43 12.44 17.87
C TYR A 239 8.54 11.52 19.08
N LYS A 240 8.69 12.05 20.30
CA LYS A 240 8.72 11.19 21.51
C LYS A 240 7.39 10.47 21.73
N LYS A 241 6.26 11.14 21.49
CA LYS A 241 4.93 10.52 21.61
C LYS A 241 4.74 9.42 20.55
N GLU A 242 5.24 9.67 19.34
CA GLU A 242 5.18 8.67 18.27
C GLU A 242 6.04 7.44 18.55
N VAL A 243 7.22 7.64 19.16
CA VAL A 243 8.08 6.52 19.58
C VAL A 243 7.36 5.60 20.57
N ASP A 244 6.66 6.15 21.56
CA ASP A 244 5.96 5.37 22.59
C ASP A 244 4.92 4.38 22.01
N HIS A 245 4.41 4.67 20.80
CA HIS A 245 3.42 3.84 20.09
C HIS A 245 4.01 3.03 18.93
N SER A 246 5.23 3.36 18.49
CA SER A 246 5.86 2.77 17.30
C SER A 246 5.94 1.24 17.35
N TYR A 247 6.32 0.68 18.49
CA TYR A 247 6.45 -0.77 18.66
C TYR A 247 5.14 -1.53 18.39
N GLU A 248 4.02 -1.06 18.95
CA GLU A 248 2.70 -1.67 18.74
C GLU A 248 2.25 -1.55 17.28
N LEU A 249 2.54 -0.42 16.62
CA LEU A 249 2.22 -0.21 15.22
C LEU A 249 3.00 -1.15 14.29
N LEU A 250 4.26 -1.41 14.60
CA LEU A 250 5.07 -2.33 13.81
C LEU A 250 4.68 -3.80 14.05
N LEU A 251 4.25 -4.17 15.26
CA LEU A 251 3.61 -5.48 15.48
C LEU A 251 2.34 -5.62 14.63
N HIS A 252 1.51 -4.58 14.54
CA HIS A 252 0.38 -4.57 13.64
C HIS A 252 0.81 -4.79 12.18
N SER A 253 1.85 -4.09 11.73
CA SER A 253 2.39 -4.26 10.37
C SER A 253 2.80 -5.71 10.07
N ASP A 254 3.45 -6.40 11.01
CA ASP A 254 3.78 -7.82 10.91
C ASP A 254 2.52 -8.71 10.82
N THR A 255 1.48 -8.42 11.63
CA THR A 255 0.21 -9.16 11.56
C THR A 255 -0.50 -8.96 10.22
N PHE A 256 -0.43 -7.76 9.66
CA PHE A 256 -1.05 -7.41 8.39
C PHE A 256 -0.33 -8.10 7.23
N SER A 257 0.99 -8.15 7.27
CA SER A 257 1.81 -8.86 6.28
C SER A 257 1.55 -10.37 6.31
N SER A 258 1.34 -10.94 7.50
CA SER A 258 0.97 -12.35 7.68
C SER A 258 -0.43 -12.63 7.11
N PHE A 259 -1.38 -11.76 7.40
CA PHE A 259 -2.73 -11.84 6.83
C PHE A 259 -2.71 -11.81 5.29
N ASP A 260 -1.96 -10.89 4.67
CA ASP A 260 -1.83 -10.84 3.20
C ASP A 260 -1.25 -12.14 2.62
N ALA A 261 -0.24 -12.71 3.28
CA ALA A 261 0.38 -13.96 2.86
C ALA A 261 -0.59 -15.16 2.96
N GLU A 262 -1.48 -15.17 3.95
CA GLU A 262 -2.52 -16.18 4.10
C GLU A 262 -3.62 -16.04 3.03
N GLN A 263 -4.06 -14.80 2.75
CA GLN A 263 -5.06 -14.53 1.72
C GLN A 263 -4.54 -14.91 0.33
N ALA A 264 -3.27 -14.66 0.03
CA ALA A 264 -2.64 -15.03 -1.24
C ALA A 264 -2.52 -16.54 -1.45
N GLN A 265 -2.52 -17.35 -0.39
CA GLN A 265 -2.48 -18.82 -0.47
C GLN A 265 -3.87 -19.45 -0.69
N GLN A 266 -4.94 -18.70 -0.44
CA GLN A 266 -6.33 -19.16 -0.59
C GLN A 266 -6.91 -18.90 -1.99
N GLN A 267 -6.18 -18.17 -2.84
CA GLN A 267 -6.52 -17.86 -4.24
C GLN A 267 -5.76 -18.76 -5.21
#